data_AF-A0A7S2GWG7-F1
#
_entry.id   AF-A0A7S2GWG7-F1
#
_cell.length_a   1.000
_cell.length_b   1.000
_cell.length_c   1.000
_cell.angle_alpha   90.00
_cell.angle_beta   90.00
_cell.angle_gamma   90.00
#
_symmetry.space_group_name_H-M   'P 1'
#
loop_
_entity.id
_entity.type
_entity.pdbx_description
1 polymer ?
#
loop_
_entity_poly.entity_id
_entity_poly.type
_entity_poly.pdbx_seq_one_letter_code
_entity_poly.pdbx_strand_id
1 'polypeptide(L)'
;MGAPFDEKKDEMTTAPLMVTVRNGKGRRMLNQAVQSGYVEILEDGGHGGRGLPSSGDRRVITMKTVEGDSMVKSLTDASFVPGDKGAPPWVGNILATIISKTLPKGMEFGRYSIDYHYLRNLLYVEDRMGSKRADRHVPSYVRALTRSYAKDMEVLRSGGSDRAAGA
;
A
#
# COMPACT_ATOMS: atom_id res chain seq x y z
N MET A 1 4.38 -5.50 7.00
CA MET A 1 4.27 -4.21 6.30
C MET A 1 4.29 -3.00 7.26
N GLY A 2 4.08 -3.15 8.56
CA GLY A 2 4.06 -2.01 9.50
C GLY A 2 5.32 -1.80 10.34
N ALA A 3 6.33 -2.66 10.20
CA ALA A 3 7.61 -2.49 10.88
C ALA A 3 8.44 -1.43 10.13
N PRO A 4 9.00 -0.42 10.82
CA PRO A 4 9.96 0.49 10.20
C PRO A 4 11.17 -0.27 9.65
N PHE A 5 11.74 0.23 8.55
CA PHE A 5 12.99 -0.25 7.96
C PHE A 5 13.93 0.93 7.81
N ASP A 6 15.12 0.84 8.40
CA ASP A 6 16.19 1.83 8.27
C ASP A 6 17.21 1.32 7.24
N GLU A 7 17.16 1.84 6.02
CA GLU A 7 18.05 1.47 4.91
C GLU A 7 19.55 1.60 5.23
N LYS A 8 19.93 2.34 6.28
CA LYS A 8 21.33 2.48 6.71
C LYS A 8 21.79 1.41 7.71
N LYS A 9 20.85 0.72 8.36
CA LYS A 9 21.14 -0.19 9.49
C LYS A 9 20.60 -1.59 9.28
N ASP A 10 19.51 -1.72 8.55
CA ASP A 10 18.77 -2.97 8.42
C ASP A 10 19.10 -3.67 7.10
N GLU A 11 19.30 -4.99 7.19
CA GLU A 11 19.31 -5.90 6.04
C GLU A 11 18.06 -6.77 6.08
N MET A 12 17.65 -7.35 4.96
CA MET A 12 16.47 -8.22 4.92
C MET A 12 16.54 -9.44 5.87
N THR A 13 17.75 -9.84 6.27
CA THR A 13 18.03 -10.95 7.19
C THR A 13 17.99 -10.53 8.66
N THR A 14 18.11 -9.23 8.96
CA THR A 14 18.21 -8.68 10.32
C THR A 14 17.09 -7.71 10.67
N ALA A 15 16.34 -7.25 9.66
CA ALA A 15 15.28 -6.27 9.81
C ALA A 15 14.15 -6.77 10.74
N PRO A 16 13.59 -5.88 11.58
CA PRO A 16 12.40 -6.19 12.38
C PRO A 16 11.20 -6.62 11.53
N LEU A 17 10.45 -7.60 12.04
CA LEU A 17 9.23 -8.09 11.38
C LEU A 17 7.97 -7.58 12.08
N MET A 18 6.97 -7.24 11.28
CA MET A 18 5.62 -6.94 11.79
C MET A 18 4.85 -8.25 11.99
N VAL A 19 4.50 -8.57 13.24
CA VAL A 19 3.63 -9.70 13.59
C VAL A 19 2.24 -9.19 13.97
N THR A 20 1.18 -9.79 13.42
CA THR A 20 -0.21 -9.46 13.78
C THR A 20 -0.87 -10.63 14.49
N VAL A 21 -1.09 -10.50 15.80
CA VAL A 21 -1.78 -11.50 16.61
C VAL A 21 -3.28 -11.22 16.60
N ARG A 22 -4.07 -12.14 16.04
CA ARG A 22 -5.52 -11.95 15.84
C ARG A 22 -6.42 -12.61 16.88
N ASN A 23 -5.87 -13.49 17.72
CA ASN A 23 -6.63 -14.24 18.72
C ASN A 23 -5.72 -14.87 19.79
N GLY A 24 -6.33 -15.47 20.82
CA GLY A 24 -5.61 -16.11 21.92
C GLY A 24 -4.71 -17.28 21.52
N LYS A 25 -5.05 -18.04 20.47
CA LYS A 25 -4.17 -19.11 19.95
C LYS A 25 -2.88 -18.51 19.39
N GLY A 26 -3.00 -17.44 18.58
CA GLY A 26 -1.85 -16.71 18.06
C GLY A 26 -0.97 -16.11 19.16
N ARG A 27 -1.57 -15.59 20.24
CA ARG A 27 -0.79 -15.08 21.38
C ARG A 27 0.00 -16.19 22.07
N ARG A 28 -0.57 -17.39 22.22
CA ARG A 28 0.16 -18.54 22.78
C ARG A 28 1.34 -18.96 21.90
N MET A 29 1.16 -18.97 20.58
CA MET A 29 2.25 -19.27 19.63
C MET A 29 3.39 -18.26 19.76
N LEU A 30 3.08 -16.96 19.78
CA LEU A 30 4.09 -15.91 19.95
C LEU A 30 4.81 -16.03 21.30
N ASN A 31 4.06 -16.24 22.39
CA ASN A 31 4.64 -16.38 23.72
C ASN A 31 5.62 -17.56 23.79
N GLN A 32 5.29 -18.70 23.18
CA GLN A 32 6.18 -19.86 23.12
C GLN A 32 7.49 -19.52 22.39
N ALA A 33 7.40 -18.84 21.24
CA ALA A 33 8.59 -18.46 20.47
C ALA A 33 9.51 -17.50 21.25
N VAL A 34 8.92 -16.55 21.98
CA VAL A 34 9.65 -15.63 22.86
C VAL A 34 10.30 -16.38 24.02
N GLN A 35 9.56 -17.25 24.70
CA GLN A 35 10.07 -18.04 25.83
C GLN A 35 11.19 -19.00 25.42
N SER A 36 11.14 -19.52 24.18
CA SER A 36 12.19 -20.36 23.61
C SER A 36 13.40 -19.55 23.08
N GLY A 37 13.37 -18.22 23.15
CA GLY A 37 14.48 -17.36 22.69
C GLY A 37 14.63 -17.26 21.17
N TYR A 38 13.62 -17.69 20.40
CA TYR A 38 13.69 -17.62 18.93
C TYR A 38 13.39 -16.24 18.37
N VAL A 39 12.60 -15.45 19.10
CA VAL A 39 12.20 -14.10 18.70
C VAL A 39 12.20 -13.17 19.91
N GLU A 40 12.53 -11.91 19.66
CA GLU A 40 12.43 -10.82 20.62
C GLU A 40 11.29 -9.89 20.20
N ILE A 41 10.47 -9.46 21.16
CA ILE A 41 9.45 -8.44 20.92
C ILE A 41 10.12 -7.08 21.15
N LEU A 42 10.48 -6.40 20.06
CA LEU A 42 11.05 -5.06 20.12
C LEU A 42 10.00 -4.01 20.53
N GLU A 43 8.78 -4.16 20.01
CA GLU A 43 7.65 -3.27 20.31
C GLU A 43 6.33 -4.08 20.35
N ASP A 44 5.44 -3.74 21.29
CA ASP A 44 4.07 -4.30 21.36
C ASP A 44 3.05 -3.15 21.31
N GLY A 45 1.97 -3.34 20.54
CA GLY A 45 0.94 -2.34 20.34
C GLY A 45 -0.39 -2.94 19.91
N GLY A 46 -1.47 -2.15 20.01
CA GLY A 46 -2.84 -2.58 19.72
C GLY A 46 -3.59 -3.16 20.93
N HIS A 47 -2.92 -3.59 22.00
CA HIS A 47 -3.55 -3.96 23.27
C HIS A 47 -3.40 -2.82 24.31
N GLY A 48 -4.51 -2.37 24.91
CA GLY A 48 -4.49 -1.34 25.96
C GLY A 48 -4.16 0.08 25.48
N GLY A 49 -4.33 0.40 24.20
CA GLY A 49 -4.20 1.76 23.66
C GLY A 49 -2.78 2.21 23.28
N ARG A 50 -1.76 1.36 23.42
CA ARG A 50 -0.40 1.67 22.91
C ARG A 50 -0.37 1.54 21.38
N GLY A 51 0.04 2.61 20.71
CA GLY A 51 0.21 2.65 19.26
C GLY A 51 1.62 2.20 18.87
N LEU A 52 1.71 1.38 17.82
CA LEU A 52 2.97 1.16 17.11
C LEU A 52 3.37 2.43 16.34
N PRO A 53 4.67 2.63 16.04
CA PRO A 53 5.16 3.77 15.28
C PRO A 53 4.32 4.00 14.01
N SER A 54 3.86 5.23 13.85
CA SER A 54 2.98 5.64 12.76
C SER A 54 3.21 7.12 12.51
N SER A 55 3.79 7.48 11.37
CA SER A 55 4.07 8.88 11.03
C SER A 55 4.01 9.16 9.54
N GLY A 56 3.76 10.42 9.20
CA GLY A 56 3.61 10.89 7.82
C GLY A 56 2.15 10.91 7.36
N ASP A 57 1.94 11.34 6.12
CA ASP A 57 0.64 11.30 5.46
C ASP A 57 0.70 10.33 4.26
N ARG A 58 -0.13 9.29 4.30
CA ARG A 58 -0.19 8.29 3.24
C ARG A 58 -1.01 8.73 2.03
N ARG A 59 -1.93 9.69 2.16
CA ARG A 59 -2.95 9.92 1.11
C ARG A 59 -2.32 10.34 -0.21
N VAL A 60 -1.41 11.32 -0.15
CA VAL A 60 -0.75 11.88 -1.34
C VAL A 60 0.06 10.81 -2.08
N ILE A 61 0.85 10.03 -1.34
CA ILE A 61 1.65 8.96 -1.96
C ILE A 61 0.76 7.83 -2.49
N THR A 62 -0.35 7.53 -1.81
CA THR A 62 -1.32 6.52 -2.27
C THR A 62 -1.83 6.87 -3.66
N MET A 63 -2.36 8.07 -3.86
CA MET A 63 -2.92 8.45 -5.17
C MET A 63 -1.85 8.57 -6.25
N LYS A 64 -0.66 9.11 -5.93
CA LYS A 64 0.46 9.14 -6.89
C LYS A 64 0.89 7.73 -7.33
N THR A 65 0.93 6.78 -6.41
CA THR A 65 1.25 5.39 -6.74
C THR A 65 0.14 4.74 -7.56
N VAL A 66 -1.13 4.99 -7.24
CA VAL A 66 -2.27 4.50 -8.04
C VAL A 66 -2.20 5.07 -9.47
N GLU A 67 -2.03 6.38 -9.63
CA GLU A 67 -1.93 7.06 -10.94
C GLU A 67 -0.70 6.61 -11.76
N GLY A 68 0.41 6.32 -11.08
CA GLY A 68 1.66 5.89 -11.71
C GLY A 68 1.71 4.41 -12.06
N ASP A 69 0.81 3.59 -11.51
CA ASP A 69 0.80 2.14 -11.69
C ASP A 69 0.44 1.75 -13.12
N SER A 70 1.27 0.91 -13.76
CA SER A 70 1.08 0.51 -15.15
C SER A 70 -0.23 -0.25 -15.41
N MET A 71 -0.74 -1.01 -14.44
CA MET A 71 -2.03 -1.69 -14.58
C MET A 71 -3.18 -0.69 -14.45
N VAL A 72 -3.09 0.28 -13.54
CA VAL A 72 -4.09 1.35 -13.48
C VAL A 72 -4.12 2.13 -14.79
N LYS A 73 -2.95 2.55 -15.28
CA LYS A 73 -2.83 3.30 -16.53
C LYS A 73 -3.40 2.54 -17.72
N SER A 74 -3.18 1.22 -17.82
CA SER A 74 -3.78 0.43 -18.90
C SER A 74 -5.29 0.26 -18.80
N LEU A 75 -5.89 0.46 -17.61
CA LEU A 75 -7.33 0.46 -17.40
C LEU A 75 -7.97 1.84 -17.62
N THR A 76 -7.22 2.92 -17.37
CA THR A 76 -7.77 4.29 -17.38
C THR A 76 -7.37 5.10 -18.61
N ASP A 77 -6.30 4.72 -19.32
CA ASP A 77 -5.77 5.42 -20.49
C ASP A 77 -5.60 4.44 -21.66
N ALA A 78 -6.49 4.55 -22.66
CA ALA A 78 -6.49 3.68 -23.83
C ALA A 78 -5.24 3.85 -24.71
N SER A 79 -4.51 4.97 -24.57
CA SER A 79 -3.27 5.24 -25.31
C SER A 79 -2.02 4.73 -24.60
N PHE A 80 -2.15 4.26 -23.35
CA PHE A 80 -1.01 3.84 -22.56
C PHE A 80 -0.42 2.52 -23.09
N VAL A 81 0.82 2.59 -23.56
CA VAL A 81 1.65 1.43 -23.86
C VAL A 81 2.71 1.31 -22.77
N PRO A 82 2.81 0.19 -22.04
CA PRO A 82 3.87 -0.03 -21.07
C PRO A 82 5.25 0.11 -21.75
N GLY A 83 6.14 0.89 -21.16
CA GLY A 83 7.52 0.94 -21.60
C GLY A 83 8.30 -0.29 -21.12
N ASP A 84 9.19 -0.82 -21.97
CA ASP A 84 10.05 -1.97 -21.63
C ASP A 84 11.28 -1.60 -20.79
N LYS A 85 11.58 -0.31 -20.63
CA LYS A 85 12.80 0.17 -19.98
C LYS A 85 12.49 1.07 -18.78
N GLY A 86 12.90 0.62 -17.59
CA GLY A 86 12.88 1.43 -16.37
C GLY A 86 13.87 2.60 -16.42
N ALA A 87 13.80 3.47 -15.41
CA ALA A 87 14.78 4.55 -15.28
C ALA A 87 16.21 3.99 -15.13
N PRO A 88 17.24 4.67 -15.65
CA PRO A 88 18.62 4.27 -15.40
C PRO A 88 18.90 4.14 -13.90
N PRO A 89 19.73 3.18 -13.45
CA PRO A 89 19.93 2.91 -12.01
C PRO A 89 20.32 4.14 -11.20
N TRP A 90 21.16 5.02 -11.74
CA TRP A 90 21.56 6.25 -11.06
C TRP A 90 20.40 7.23 -10.85
N VAL A 91 19.49 7.36 -11.84
CA VAL A 91 18.26 8.17 -11.72
C VAL A 91 17.34 7.55 -10.69
N GLY A 92 17.16 6.23 -10.75
CA GLY A 92 16.35 5.48 -9.80
C GLY A 92 16.83 5.67 -8.36
N ASN A 93 18.14 5.59 -8.12
CA ASN A 93 18.72 5.74 -6.79
C ASN A 93 18.56 7.17 -6.23
N ILE A 94 18.70 8.19 -7.08
CA ILE A 94 18.46 9.59 -6.67
C ILE A 94 16.99 9.77 -6.29
N LEU A 95 16.06 9.31 -7.14
CA LEU A 95 14.63 9.40 -6.87
C LEU A 95 14.24 8.63 -5.60
N ALA A 96 14.77 7.41 -5.41
CA ALA A 96 14.54 6.61 -4.21
C ALA A 96 14.99 7.35 -2.95
N THR A 97 16.18 7.96 -2.98
CA THR A 97 16.73 8.74 -1.85
C THR A 97 15.87 9.96 -1.49
N ILE A 98 15.27 10.61 -2.49
CA ILE A 98 14.38 11.77 -2.26
C ILE A 98 13.03 11.29 -1.72
N ILE A 99 12.44 10.29 -2.36
CA ILE A 99 11.12 9.76 -2.01
C ILE A 99 11.13 9.15 -0.61
N SER A 100 12.16 8.35 -0.26
CA SER A 100 12.26 7.66 1.03
C SER A 100 12.21 8.59 2.25
N LYS A 101 12.64 9.85 2.10
CA LYS A 101 12.53 10.88 3.15
C LYS A 101 11.10 11.35 3.38
N THR A 102 10.25 11.26 2.37
CA THR A 102 8.86 11.76 2.38
C THR A 102 7.82 10.65 2.53
N LEU A 103 8.24 9.38 2.51
CA LEU A 103 7.34 8.25 2.69
C LEU A 103 6.79 8.19 4.12
N PRO A 104 5.53 7.76 4.29
CA PRO A 104 5.01 7.41 5.61
C PRO A 104 5.85 6.27 6.20
N LYS A 105 5.87 6.16 7.53
CA LYS A 105 6.66 5.15 8.25
C LYS A 105 5.80 4.32 9.20
N GLY A 106 6.27 3.10 9.46
CA GLY A 106 5.64 2.15 10.37
C GLY A 106 4.22 1.77 9.90
N MET A 107 3.25 1.84 10.81
CA MET A 107 1.86 1.51 10.52
C MET A 107 1.25 2.37 9.41
N GLU A 108 1.69 3.61 9.26
CA GLU A 108 1.19 4.51 8.22
C GLU A 108 1.65 4.06 6.82
N PHE A 109 2.87 3.55 6.70
CA PHE A 109 3.35 2.88 5.48
C PHE A 109 2.55 1.61 5.19
N GLY A 110 2.25 0.83 6.24
CA GLY A 110 1.38 -0.33 6.13
C GLY A 110 0.00 0.03 5.57
N ARG A 111 -0.61 1.11 6.05
CA ARG A 111 -1.89 1.63 5.55
C ARG A 111 -1.77 2.15 4.11
N TYR A 112 -0.70 2.87 3.77
CA TYR A 112 -0.41 3.28 2.38
C TYR A 112 -0.47 2.08 1.43
N SER A 113 0.27 1.02 1.74
CA SER A 113 0.33 -0.17 0.89
C SER A 113 -1.04 -0.83 0.76
N ILE A 114 -1.80 -0.91 1.86
CA ILE A 114 -3.17 -1.44 1.87
C ILE A 114 -4.09 -0.58 0.99
N ASP A 115 -4.08 0.73 1.15
CA ASP A 115 -4.95 1.66 0.42
C ASP A 115 -4.67 1.58 -1.09
N TYR A 116 -3.40 1.69 -1.50
CA TYR A 116 -2.99 1.59 -2.90
C TYR A 116 -3.44 0.26 -3.54
N HIS A 117 -3.16 -0.88 -2.89
CA HIS A 117 -3.53 -2.18 -3.47
C HIS A 117 -5.04 -2.37 -3.55
N TYR A 118 -5.82 -1.88 -2.58
CA TYR A 118 -7.27 -1.97 -2.66
C TYR A 118 -7.85 -1.07 -3.74
N LEU A 119 -7.36 0.16 -3.91
CA LEU A 119 -7.81 1.06 -4.99
C LEU A 119 -7.47 0.48 -6.37
N ARG A 120 -6.23 0.01 -6.55
CA ARG A 120 -5.79 -0.65 -7.79
C ARG A 120 -6.64 -1.88 -8.12
N ASN A 121 -6.83 -2.76 -7.14
CA ASN A 121 -7.59 -3.99 -7.34
C ASN A 121 -9.10 -3.72 -7.53
N LEU A 122 -9.64 -2.65 -6.95
CA LEU A 122 -11.03 -2.25 -7.18
C LEU A 122 -11.25 -1.90 -8.66
N LEU A 123 -10.35 -1.09 -9.26
CA LEU A 123 -10.41 -0.77 -10.69
C LEU A 123 -10.38 -2.05 -11.54
N TYR A 124 -9.44 -2.94 -11.24
CA TYR A 124 -9.32 -4.21 -11.97
C TYR A 124 -10.57 -5.09 -11.85
N VAL A 125 -11.15 -5.21 -10.66
CA VAL A 125 -12.33 -6.04 -10.42
C VAL A 125 -13.57 -5.43 -11.09
N GLU A 126 -13.73 -4.11 -11.05
CA GLU A 126 -14.84 -3.41 -11.72
C GLU A 126 -14.77 -3.58 -13.24
N ASP A 127 -13.58 -3.41 -13.83
CA ASP A 127 -13.32 -3.63 -15.25
C ASP A 127 -13.64 -5.08 -15.66
N ARG A 128 -13.09 -6.07 -14.93
CA ARG A 128 -13.16 -7.49 -15.34
C ARG A 128 -14.43 -8.21 -14.96
N MET A 129 -15.09 -7.80 -13.88
CA MET A 129 -16.31 -8.45 -13.39
C MET A 129 -17.59 -7.67 -13.71
N GLY A 130 -17.47 -6.39 -14.09
CA GLY A 130 -18.58 -5.45 -14.17
C GLY A 130 -19.09 -5.03 -12.79
N SER A 131 -19.62 -3.81 -12.69
CA SER A 131 -19.94 -3.15 -11.41
C SER A 131 -20.88 -3.96 -10.51
N LYS A 132 -21.88 -4.65 -11.07
CA LYS A 132 -22.87 -5.43 -10.30
C LYS A 132 -22.26 -6.66 -9.62
N ARG A 133 -21.29 -7.32 -10.25
CA ARG A 133 -20.61 -8.49 -9.66
C ARG A 133 -19.49 -8.04 -8.73
N ALA A 134 -18.77 -6.99 -9.11
CA ALA A 134 -17.76 -6.34 -8.29
C ALA A 134 -18.33 -5.93 -6.93
N ASP A 135 -19.50 -5.28 -6.88
CA ASP A 135 -20.11 -4.84 -5.62
C ASP A 135 -20.39 -6.00 -4.64
N ARG A 136 -20.82 -7.16 -5.15
CA ARG A 136 -21.01 -8.36 -4.31
C ARG A 136 -19.69 -9.00 -3.87
N HIS A 137 -18.64 -8.87 -4.67
CA HIS A 137 -17.34 -9.47 -4.40
C HIS A 137 -16.51 -8.66 -3.40
N VAL A 138 -16.58 -7.32 -3.49
CA VAL A 138 -15.79 -6.41 -2.66
C VAL A 138 -16.29 -6.45 -1.22
N PRO A 139 -15.42 -6.70 -0.21
CA PRO A 139 -15.82 -6.67 1.19
C PRO A 139 -16.23 -5.28 1.67
N SER A 140 -17.08 -5.20 2.70
CA SER A 140 -17.58 -3.94 3.25
C SER A 140 -16.48 -3.02 3.78
N TYR A 141 -15.43 -3.57 4.41
CA TYR A 141 -14.31 -2.78 4.92
C TYR A 141 -13.50 -2.13 3.79
N VAL A 142 -13.43 -2.76 2.62
CA VAL A 142 -12.78 -2.18 1.44
C VAL A 142 -13.61 -1.01 0.93
N ARG A 143 -14.94 -1.16 0.83
CA ARG A 143 -15.84 -0.04 0.47
C ARG A 143 -15.73 1.14 1.43
N ALA A 144 -15.64 0.88 2.72
CA ALA A 144 -15.47 1.93 3.72
C ALA A 144 -14.14 2.68 3.54
N LEU A 145 -13.06 1.95 3.26
CA LEU A 145 -11.73 2.51 2.99
C LEU A 145 -11.75 3.36 1.71
N THR A 146 -12.22 2.80 0.59
CA THR A 146 -12.15 3.46 -0.72
C THR A 146 -13.08 4.67 -0.82
N ARG A 147 -14.14 4.75 0.00
CA ARG A 147 -15.01 5.93 0.10
C ARG A 147 -14.23 7.22 0.36
N SER A 148 -13.17 7.16 1.17
CA SER A 148 -12.32 8.32 1.45
C SER A 148 -11.52 8.81 0.23
N TYR A 149 -11.37 7.99 -0.80
CA TYR A 149 -10.68 8.30 -2.05
C TYR A 149 -11.64 8.50 -3.24
N ALA A 150 -12.97 8.50 -3.00
CA ALA A 150 -13.97 8.47 -4.07
C ALA A 150 -13.80 9.61 -5.09
N LYS A 151 -13.56 10.84 -4.61
CA LYS A 151 -13.34 12.02 -5.47
C LYS A 151 -12.07 11.89 -6.31
N ASP A 152 -10.98 11.41 -5.72
CA ASP A 152 -9.71 11.25 -6.43
C ASP A 152 -9.83 10.16 -7.52
N MET A 153 -10.55 9.08 -7.21
CA MET A 153 -10.82 7.99 -8.16
C MET A 153 -11.77 8.41 -9.29
N GLU A 154 -12.71 9.32 -9.02
CA GLU A 154 -13.56 9.91 -10.05
C GLU A 154 -12.73 10.74 -11.03
N VAL A 155 -11.87 11.62 -10.53
CA VAL A 155 -10.94 12.42 -11.34
C VAL A 155 -9.99 11.54 -12.16
N LEU A 156 -9.46 10.47 -11.55
CA LEU A 156 -8.59 9.52 -12.25
C LEU A 156 -9.30 8.87 -13.44
N ARG A 157 -10.57 8.48 -13.28
CA ARG A 157 -11.36 7.87 -14.36
C ARG A 157 -11.72 8.87 -15.45
N SER A 158 -12.05 10.12 -15.10
CA SER A 158 -12.40 11.16 -16.08
C SER A 158 -11.18 11.73 -16.81
N GLY A 159 -10.02 11.79 -16.16
CA GLY A 159 -8.79 12.32 -16.76
C GLY A 159 -8.27 11.50 -17.95
N GLY A 160 -8.71 10.24 -18.09
CA GLY A 160 -8.44 9.39 -19.25
C GLY A 160 -9.25 9.73 -20.49
N SER A 161 -10.48 10.25 -20.35
CA SER A 161 -11.36 10.55 -21.49
C SER A 161 -11.02 11.88 -22.18
N ASP A 162 -10.57 12.88 -21.42
CA ASP A 162 -10.29 14.22 -21.98
C ASP A 162 -9.01 14.27 -22.82
N ARG A 163 -8.06 13.35 -22.61
CA ARG A 163 -6.86 13.26 -23.46
C ARG A 163 -7.11 12.56 -24.80
N ALA A 164 -8.16 11.73 -24.89
CA ALA A 164 -8.52 11.02 -26.12
C ALA A 164 -9.34 11.89 -27.10
N ALA A 165 -10.00 12.95 -26.60
CA ALA A 165 -10.81 13.85 -27.43
C ALA A 165 -10.01 15.02 -28.07
N GLY A 166 -8.71 15.13 -27.76
CA GLY A 166 -7.82 16.18 -28.24
C GLY A 166 -6.77 15.74 -29.26
N ALA A 167 -6.90 14.55 -29.86
CA ALA A 167 -5.99 13.99 -30.87
C ALA A 167 -6.71 13.80 -32.21
#